data_AF-A0A087YR14-F1
#
_entry.id   AF-A0A087YR14-F1
#
_cell.length_a   1.000
_cell.length_b   1.000
_cell.length_c   1.000
_cell.angle_alpha   90.00
_cell.angle_beta   90.00
_cell.angle_gamma   90.00
#
_symmetry.space_group_name_H-M   'P 1'
#
loop_
_entity.id
_entity.type
_entity.pdbx_description
1 polymer ?
#
loop_
_entity_poly.entity_id
_entity_poly.type
_entity_poly.pdbx_seq_one_letter_code
_entity_poly.pdbx_strand_id
1 'polypeptide(L)'
;FSVFGSRTAGRPIRCVAVDDGSRSALSKAEFMEKVRQSNEACQRGDFQEAVHLYGDALQADPQNCILYSNRSAAFLKLGQHQAALEDAEKACGLNPKWPK
;
A
#
# COMPACT_ATOMS: atom_id res chain seq x y z
N PHE A 1 37.76 31.73 19.51
CA PHE A 1 37.99 30.56 18.65
C PHE A 1 37.79 29.30 19.48
N SER A 2 36.59 28.71 19.42
CA SER A 2 36.40 27.28 19.70
C SER A 2 35.06 26.86 19.11
N VAL A 3 35.15 25.88 18.23
CA VAL A 3 34.09 25.15 17.55
C VAL A 3 33.13 24.57 18.58
N PHE A 4 31.83 24.89 18.46
CA PHE A 4 30.78 24.21 19.21
C PHE A 4 29.75 23.62 18.25
N GLY A 5 29.90 22.33 18.01
CA GLY A 5 28.83 21.34 17.84
C GLY A 5 27.77 21.60 16.77
N SER A 6 28.01 21.05 15.60
CA SER A 6 26.96 20.65 14.65
C SER A 6 25.97 19.69 15.33
N ARG A 7 24.82 20.20 15.77
CA ARG A 7 23.66 19.37 16.11
C ARG A 7 22.77 19.26 14.88
N THR A 8 22.93 18.15 14.18
CA THR A 8 21.94 17.61 13.25
C THR A 8 20.63 17.41 14.01
N ALA A 9 19.67 18.32 13.80
CA ALA A 9 18.31 18.13 14.26
C ALA A 9 17.75 16.89 13.54
N GLY A 10 17.42 15.87 14.33
CA GLY A 10 16.87 14.62 13.85
C GLY A 10 15.59 14.85 13.05
N ARG A 11 15.46 14.10 11.94
CA ARG A 11 14.18 13.91 11.27
C ARG A 11 13.21 13.31 12.30
N PRO A 12 12.02 13.87 12.53
CA PRO A 12 11.01 13.15 13.27
C PRO A 12 10.52 12.00 12.40
N ILE A 13 11.11 10.82 12.60
CA ILE A 13 10.49 9.57 12.20
C ILE A 13 9.67 9.12 13.41
N ARG A 14 8.39 8.87 13.14
CA ARG A 14 7.47 8.03 13.93
C ARG A 14 6.63 8.74 15.00
N CYS A 15 5.41 9.08 14.60
CA CYS A 15 4.24 8.87 15.43
C CYS A 15 3.18 8.22 14.53
N VAL A 16 3.32 6.91 14.29
CA VAL A 16 2.16 6.12 13.86
C VAL A 16 1.60 5.56 15.16
N ALA A 17 0.66 6.31 15.72
CA ALA A 17 -0.19 5.83 16.79
C ALA A 17 -0.97 4.63 16.23
N VAL A 18 -0.62 3.44 16.70
CA VAL A 18 -1.45 2.26 16.50
C VAL A 18 -2.45 2.30 17.65
N ASP A 19 -3.62 2.87 17.37
CA ASP A 19 -4.74 2.88 18.29
C ASP A 19 -5.47 1.53 18.18
N ASP A 20 -5.46 0.78 19.27
CA ASP A 20 -6.15 -0.49 19.48
C ASP A 20 -7.62 -0.19 19.78
N GLY A 21 -8.54 -0.52 18.86
CA GLY A 21 -9.95 -0.17 19.10
C GLY A 21 -10.97 -0.63 18.06
N SER A 22 -11.56 -1.80 18.32
CA SER A 22 -12.98 -2.12 18.04
C SER A 22 -13.39 -2.59 16.64
N ARG A 23 -13.39 -3.93 16.51
CA ARG A 23 -14.32 -4.82 15.78
C ARG A 23 -15.43 -4.20 14.93
N SER A 24 -15.56 -4.78 13.74
CA SER A 24 -16.82 -5.22 13.07
C SER A 24 -17.54 -4.30 12.07
N ALA A 25 -16.88 -3.28 11.53
CA ALA A 25 -17.14 -2.79 10.18
C ALA A 25 -15.89 -2.05 9.72
N LEU A 26 -15.09 -2.66 8.83
CA LEU A 26 -13.88 -2.05 8.29
C LEU A 26 -14.24 -0.66 7.76
N SER A 27 -13.89 0.37 8.51
CA SER A 27 -14.35 1.71 8.19
C SER A 27 -13.60 2.16 6.95
N LYS A 28 -14.29 2.86 6.04
CA LYS A 28 -13.68 3.44 4.84
C LYS A 28 -12.36 4.19 5.13
N ALA A 29 -12.23 4.73 6.35
CA ALA A 29 -11.01 5.33 6.88
C ALA A 29 -9.83 4.35 7.03
N GLU A 30 -10.04 3.16 7.61
CA GLU A 30 -9.00 2.14 7.75
C GLU A 30 -8.53 1.63 6.38
N PHE A 31 -9.48 1.44 5.46
CA PHE A 31 -9.17 1.14 4.07
C PHE A 31 -8.27 2.22 3.45
N MET A 32 -8.68 3.49 3.55
CA MET A 32 -7.91 4.61 3.00
C MET A 32 -6.53 4.72 3.63
N GLU A 33 -6.40 4.44 4.92
CA GLU A 33 -5.12 4.42 5.62
C GLU A 33 -4.21 3.29 5.11
N LYS A 34 -4.75 2.07 4.94
CA LYS A 34 -3.99 0.94 4.37
C LYS A 34 -3.51 1.23 2.95
N VAL A 35 -4.35 1.87 2.12
CA VAL A 35 -3.99 2.30 0.75
C VAL A 35 -2.92 3.39 0.78
N ARG A 36 -2.98 4.31 1.75
CA ARG A 36 -1.92 5.32 1.92
C ARG A 36 -0.60 4.67 2.30
N GLN A 37 -0.62 3.76 3.28
CA GLN A 37 0.57 3.04 3.73
C GLN A 37 1.20 2.19 2.62
N SER A 38 0.39 1.51 1.80
CA SER A 38 0.90 0.73 0.67
C SER A 38 1.55 1.61 -0.40
N ASN A 39 0.96 2.79 -0.69
CA ASN A 39 1.58 3.76 -1.59
C ASN A 39 2.89 4.31 -1.05
N GLU A 40 3.00 4.52 0.27
CA GLU A 40 4.26 4.91 0.90
C GLU A 40 5.30 3.78 0.83
N ALA A 41 4.91 2.53 1.07
CA ALA A 41 5.78 1.37 0.93
C ALA A 41 6.29 1.22 -0.52
N CYS A 42 5.42 1.36 -1.52
CA CYS A 42 5.81 1.40 -2.94
C CYS A 42 6.83 2.52 -3.23
N GLN A 43 6.68 3.70 -2.64
CA GLN A 43 7.63 4.81 -2.80
C GLN A 43 8.97 4.54 -2.10
N ARG A 44 8.98 3.79 -1.01
CA ARG A 44 10.21 3.34 -0.33
C ARG A 44 10.93 2.22 -1.07
N GLY A 45 10.25 1.56 -2.02
CA GLY A 45 10.74 0.38 -2.73
C GLY A 45 10.44 -0.94 -2.01
N ASP A 46 9.68 -0.88 -0.92
CA ASP A 46 9.26 -2.04 -0.12
C ASP A 46 8.03 -2.70 -0.76
N PHE A 47 8.21 -3.29 -1.94
CA PHE A 47 7.09 -3.85 -2.71
C PHE A 47 6.45 -5.07 -2.05
N GLN A 48 7.19 -5.86 -1.26
CA GLN A 48 6.61 -6.99 -0.52
C GLN A 48 5.58 -6.51 0.51
N GLU A 49 5.96 -5.52 1.33
CA GLU A 49 5.05 -4.93 2.31
C GLU A 49 3.86 -4.25 1.65
N ALA A 50 4.09 -3.54 0.54
CA ALA A 50 3.02 -2.93 -0.23
C ALA A 50 1.98 -3.95 -0.70
N VAL A 51 2.42 -5.13 -1.19
CA VAL A 51 1.52 -6.22 -1.61
C VAL A 51 0.68 -6.72 -0.44
N HIS A 52 1.27 -6.90 0.74
CA HIS A 52 0.54 -7.29 1.95
C HIS A 52 -0.54 -6.26 2.32
N LEU A 53 -0.17 -4.98 2.35
CA LEU A 53 -1.09 -3.88 2.66
C LEU A 53 -2.21 -3.72 1.61
N TYR A 54 -1.91 -3.91 0.32
CA TYR A 54 -2.94 -3.98 -0.73
C TYR A 54 -3.87 -5.17 -0.52
N GLY A 55 -3.35 -6.32 -0.05
CA GLY A 55 -4.15 -7.48 0.32
C GLY A 55 -5.15 -7.17 1.44
N ASP A 56 -4.69 -6.54 2.52
CA ASP A 56 -5.56 -6.09 3.62
C ASP A 56 -6.63 -5.10 3.12
N ALA A 57 -6.23 -4.14 2.28
CA ALA A 57 -7.17 -3.17 1.70
C ALA A 57 -8.20 -3.85 0.78
N LEU A 58 -7.80 -4.87 0.02
CA LEU A 58 -8.68 -5.67 -0.82
C LEU A 58 -9.64 -6.56 -0.02
N GLN A 59 -9.28 -6.98 1.21
CA GLN A 59 -10.24 -7.65 2.09
C GLN A 59 -11.37 -6.72 2.54
N ALA A 60 -11.06 -5.42 2.68
CA ALA A 60 -12.06 -4.39 3.02
C ALA A 60 -12.91 -3.99 1.80
N ASP A 61 -12.29 -3.83 0.63
CA ASP A 61 -12.99 -3.51 -0.63
C ASP A 61 -12.50 -4.41 -1.78
N PRO A 62 -13.12 -5.59 -1.96
CA PRO A 62 -12.71 -6.54 -3.01
C PRO A 62 -13.17 -6.11 -4.41
N GLN A 63 -13.98 -5.05 -4.53
CA GLN A 63 -14.49 -4.55 -5.81
C GLN A 63 -13.56 -3.51 -6.45
N ASN A 64 -12.43 -3.19 -5.79
CA ASN A 64 -11.55 -2.12 -6.23
C ASN A 64 -10.50 -2.59 -7.25
N CYS A 65 -10.79 -2.41 -8.54
CA CYS A 65 -9.85 -2.71 -9.63
C CYS A 65 -8.52 -1.95 -9.55
N ILE A 66 -8.50 -0.74 -8.95
CA ILE A 66 -7.28 0.06 -8.82
C ILE A 66 -6.28 -0.61 -7.87
N LEU A 67 -6.77 -1.22 -6.79
CA LEU A 67 -5.89 -1.92 -5.85
C LEU A 67 -5.27 -3.19 -6.44
N TYR A 68 -6.04 -3.96 -7.21
CA TYR A 68 -5.48 -5.09 -7.96
C TYR A 68 -4.41 -4.65 -8.97
N SER A 69 -4.63 -3.53 -9.66
CA SER A 69 -3.64 -2.96 -10.59
C SER A 69 -2.37 -2.46 -9.88
N ASN A 70 -2.51 -1.80 -8.73
CA ASN A 70 -1.35 -1.36 -7.95
C ASN A 70 -0.58 -2.54 -7.33
N ARG A 71 -1.29 -3.57 -6.87
CA ARG A 71 -0.68 -4.79 -6.35
C ARG A 71 0.05 -5.57 -7.45
N SER A 72 -0.53 -5.67 -8.66
CA SER A 72 0.15 -6.27 -9.80
C SER A 72 1.40 -5.50 -10.20
N ALA A 73 1.37 -4.16 -10.16
CA ALA A 73 2.56 -3.34 -10.38
C ALA A 73 3.66 -3.64 -9.36
N ALA A 74 3.31 -3.79 -8.08
CA ALA A 74 4.25 -4.18 -7.03
C ALA A 74 4.82 -5.60 -7.27
N PHE A 75 3.99 -6.56 -7.70
CA PHE A 75 4.44 -7.90 -8.08
C PHE A 75 5.42 -7.89 -9.27
N LEU A 76 5.19 -7.04 -10.28
CA LEU A 76 6.12 -6.88 -11.39
C LEU A 76 7.49 -6.38 -10.91
N LYS A 77 7.53 -5.49 -9.90
CA LYS A 77 8.78 -5.03 -9.30
C LYS A 77 9.49 -6.10 -8.49
N LEU A 78 8.75 -7.07 -7.95
CA LEU A 78 9.30 -8.26 -7.28
C LEU A 78 9.72 -9.37 -8.24
N GLY A 79 9.48 -9.22 -9.56
CA GLY A 79 9.71 -10.26 -10.56
C GLY A 79 8.65 -11.38 -10.56
N GLN A 80 7.55 -11.20 -9.83
CA GLN A 80 6.46 -12.17 -9.74
C GLN A 80 5.42 -11.92 -10.85
N HIS A 81 5.84 -12.14 -12.09
CA HIS A 81 5.02 -11.88 -13.27
C HIS A 81 3.73 -12.70 -13.33
N GLN A 82 3.76 -13.95 -12.84
CA GLN A 82 2.58 -14.82 -12.83
C GLN A 82 1.48 -14.27 -11.92
N ALA A 83 1.84 -13.89 -10.68
CA ALA A 83 0.89 -13.31 -9.73
C ALA A 83 0.39 -11.92 -10.19
N ALA A 84 1.26 -11.13 -10.82
CA ALA A 84 0.87 -9.86 -11.41
C ALA A 84 -0.19 -10.04 -12.52
N LEU A 85 -0.03 -11.06 -13.36
CA LEU A 85 -0.97 -11.34 -14.44
C LEU A 85 -2.34 -11.74 -13.90
N GLU A 86 -2.40 -12.63 -12.92
CA GLU A 86 -3.67 -13.04 -12.28
C GLU A 86 -4.41 -11.84 -11.66
N ASP A 87 -3.68 -10.91 -11.03
CA ASP A 87 -4.27 -9.71 -10.46
C ASP A 87 -4.74 -8.72 -11.52
N ALA A 88 -3.98 -8.58 -12.62
CA ALA A 88 -4.40 -7.74 -13.75
C ALA A 88 -5.66 -8.30 -14.43
N GLU A 89 -5.78 -9.63 -14.55
CA GLU A 89 -6.98 -10.30 -15.07
C GLU A 89 -8.18 -10.06 -14.15
N LYS A 90 -8.01 -10.18 -12.84
CA LYS A 90 -9.06 -9.85 -11.86
C LYS A 90 -9.47 -8.38 -11.93
N ALA A 91 -8.50 -7.46 -12.02
CA ALA A 91 -8.77 -6.03 -12.16
C ALA A 91 -9.58 -5.72 -13.43
N CYS A 92 -9.23 -6.36 -14.55
CA CYS A 92 -9.92 -6.24 -15.82
C CYS A 92 -11.34 -6.82 -15.76
N GLY A 93 -11.52 -7.97 -15.09
CA GLY A 93 -12.84 -8.57 -14.88
C GLY A 93 -13.78 -7.73 -14.00
N LEU A 94 -13.23 -7.05 -12.99
CA LEU A 94 -14.00 -6.18 -12.09
C LEU A 94 -14.39 -4.84 -12.74
N ASN A 95 -13.58 -4.34 -13.67
CA ASN A 95 -13.88 -3.12 -14.40
C ASN A 95 -14.18 -3.40 -15.88
N PRO A 96 -15.43 -3.68 -16.24
CA PRO A 96 -15.82 -3.92 -17.64
C PRO A 96 -15.71 -2.65 -18.51
N LYS A 97 -15.30 -1.51 -17.93
CA LYS A 97 -15.20 -0.21 -18.60
C LYS A 97 -13.79 0.18 -19.02
N TRP A 98 -12.78 -0.68 -18.87
CA TRP A 98 -11.48 -0.49 -19.51
C TRP A 98 -11.48 -1.17 -20.89
N PRO A 99 -11.74 -0.44 -21.99
CA PRO A 99 -11.60 -1.01 -23.32
C PRO A 99 -10.13 -1.38 -23.57
N LYS A 100 -9.96 -2.51 -24.27
CA LYS A 100 -8.69 -3.04 -24.78
C LYS A 100 -7.86 -1.99 -25.51
#